data_AF-B7HZV3-F1
#
_entry.id   AF-B7HZV3-F1
#
_cell.length_a   1.000
_cell.length_b   1.000
_cell.length_c   1.000
_cell.angle_alpha   90.00
_cell.angle_beta   90.00
_cell.angle_gamma   90.00
#
_symmetry.space_group_name_H-M   'P 1'
#
loop_
_entity.id
_entity.type
_entity.pdbx_description
1 polymer ?
#
loop_
_entity_poly.entity_id
_entity_poly.type
_entity_poly.pdbx_seq_one_letter_code
_entity_poly.pdbx_strand_id
1 'polypeptide(L)'
;MLYLHDVWVNWFEGEENGYNVCHFYEWRKDDTIELLDQVPLLKVDSTLYHYIENELLELPQKMLEDVHHKAYIRKNHERLQQEYCFVVTDGKGIIAIDTIGYNVPIRKSRLIPRQEQMVYEMVENVQAEKYEFQVEEMEKEHHILSPSPFIMNGLTRKERQLKQLLFMALDQLHTTKNTAEIRYWFTEWDPSAYGMVQHMEFEDIWAKLYEEAKTGWSEKHEQLCERLVKGQPFFEKLWEMENEQKVN
;
A
#
# COMPACT_ATOMS: atom_id res chain seq x y z
N MET A 1 -6.06 25.06 15.03
CA MET A 1 -5.25 23.89 14.66
C MET A 1 -5.07 23.02 15.88
N LEU A 2 -5.37 21.74 15.74
CA LEU A 2 -5.18 20.73 16.78
C LEU A 2 -3.80 20.10 16.65
N TYR A 3 -3.29 19.52 17.73
CA TYR A 3 -2.03 18.80 17.74
C TYR A 3 -2.15 17.49 18.48
N LEU A 4 -1.54 16.44 17.94
CA LEU A 4 -1.27 15.20 18.65
C LEU A 4 0.16 15.21 19.16
N HIS A 5 0.38 14.49 20.25
CA HIS A 5 1.69 14.32 20.88
C HIS A 5 2.00 12.83 21.04
N ASP A 6 3.29 12.49 21.03
CA ASP A 6 3.79 11.13 21.20
C ASP A 6 3.10 10.12 20.27
N VAL A 7 3.03 10.43 18.98
CA VAL A 7 2.37 9.61 17.94
C VAL A 7 3.35 8.60 17.36
N TRP A 8 2.96 7.33 17.33
CA TRP A 8 3.81 6.24 16.85
C TRP A 8 3.44 5.99 15.39
N VAL A 9 4.44 5.96 14.52
CA VAL A 9 4.22 5.82 13.07
C VAL A 9 5.14 4.75 12.51
N ASN A 10 4.60 4.01 11.54
CA ASN A 10 5.29 3.04 10.72
C ASN A 10 5.13 3.50 9.27
N TRP A 11 6.18 4.09 8.71
CA TRP A 11 6.09 4.75 7.42
C TRP A 11 6.16 3.74 6.27
N PHE A 12 5.12 3.77 5.44
CA PHE A 12 5.10 3.11 4.14
C PHE A 12 5.38 4.16 3.06
N GLU A 13 6.47 3.97 2.34
CA GLU A 13 7.00 4.90 1.34
C GLU A 13 6.50 4.58 -0.06
N GLY A 14 6.03 5.60 -0.79
CA GLY A 14 5.62 5.46 -2.18
C GLY A 14 4.32 4.69 -2.39
N GLU A 15 3.57 4.44 -1.32
CA GLU A 15 2.30 3.71 -1.42
C GLU A 15 1.21 4.59 -2.00
N GLU A 16 0.92 4.35 -3.28
CA GLU A 16 -0.19 4.99 -3.97
C GLU A 16 -1.53 4.54 -3.38
N ASN A 17 -1.71 3.24 -3.13
CA ASN A 17 -2.97 2.68 -2.67
C ASN A 17 -2.99 2.48 -1.15
N GLY A 18 -4.06 2.96 -0.49
CA GLY A 18 -4.18 2.91 0.97
C GLY A 18 -4.22 1.49 1.57
N TYR A 19 -4.50 0.46 0.78
CA TYR A 19 -4.50 -0.95 1.23
C TYR A 19 -3.09 -1.49 1.53
N ASN A 20 -2.03 -0.83 1.05
CA ASN A 20 -0.66 -1.20 1.39
C ASN A 20 -0.17 -0.51 2.67
N VAL A 21 -0.84 0.55 3.10
CA VAL A 21 -0.55 1.26 4.36
C VAL A 21 -1.14 0.45 5.52
N CYS A 22 -0.30 -0.38 6.13
CA CYS A 22 -0.75 -1.41 7.06
C CYS A 22 -1.30 -0.82 8.36
N HIS A 23 -2.41 -1.39 8.83
CA HIS A 23 -2.94 -1.12 10.16
C HIS A 23 -2.00 -1.65 11.25
N PHE A 24 -2.13 -1.11 12.46
CA PHE A 24 -1.27 -1.47 13.60
C PHE A 24 -1.16 -2.98 13.85
N TYR A 25 -2.25 -3.74 13.69
CA TYR A 25 -2.25 -5.19 13.92
C TYR A 25 -1.45 -5.98 12.86
N GLU A 26 -1.03 -5.34 11.76
CA GLU A 26 -0.17 -5.90 10.72
C GLU A 26 1.28 -5.41 10.79
N TRP A 27 1.60 -4.59 11.79
CA TRP A 27 2.98 -4.15 12.03
C TRP A 27 3.82 -5.33 12.53
N ARG A 28 5.05 -5.40 12.05
CA ARG A 28 6.01 -6.47 12.35
C ARG A 28 7.07 -5.98 13.33
N LYS A 29 7.76 -6.93 13.97
CA LYS A 29 8.82 -6.61 14.96
C LYS A 29 10.03 -5.90 14.32
N ASP A 30 10.26 -6.15 13.04
CA ASP A 30 11.33 -5.61 12.21
C ASP A 30 10.95 -4.29 11.50
N ASP A 31 9.72 -3.80 11.66
CA ASP A 31 9.32 -2.50 11.13
C ASP A 31 10.07 -1.36 11.84
N THR A 32 10.40 -0.31 11.09
CA THR A 32 11.04 0.89 11.64
C THR A 32 9.99 1.83 12.19
N ILE A 33 9.77 1.75 13.51
CA ILE A 33 8.81 2.62 14.20
C ILE A 33 9.47 3.93 14.61
N GLU A 34 8.86 5.05 14.22
CA GLU A 34 9.31 6.39 14.57
C GLU A 34 8.29 7.07 15.51
N LEU A 35 8.74 8.09 16.25
CA LEU A 35 7.92 8.84 17.22
C LEU A 35 7.80 10.30 16.79
N LEU A 36 6.59 10.73 16.45
CA LEU A 36 6.24 12.13 16.27
C LEU A 36 5.94 12.75 17.65
N ASP A 37 6.82 13.65 18.09
CA ASP A 37 6.71 14.38 19.36
C ASP A 37 5.52 15.35 19.35
N GLN A 38 5.30 16.00 18.21
CA GLN A 38 4.15 16.87 17.97
C GLN A 38 3.81 16.83 16.49
N VAL A 39 2.54 16.67 16.15
CA VAL A 39 2.07 16.67 14.76
C VAL A 39 0.70 17.37 14.64
N PRO A 40 0.51 18.27 13.66
CA PRO A 40 -0.80 18.89 13.38
C PRO A 40 -1.85 17.84 13.07
N LEU A 41 -3.06 18.04 13.59
CA LEU A 41 -4.24 17.24 13.27
C LEU A 41 -5.23 18.08 12.47
N LEU A 42 -5.51 17.63 11.24
CA LEU A 42 -6.44 18.26 10.31
C LEU A 42 -7.70 17.39 10.15
N LYS A 43 -8.87 18.02 10.22
CA LYS A 43 -10.13 17.39 9.83
C LYS A 43 -10.51 17.90 8.44
N VAL A 44 -10.71 17.00 7.48
CA VAL A 44 -11.09 17.34 6.09
C VAL A 44 -12.37 16.60 5.71
N ASP A 45 -12.90 16.85 4.51
CA ASP A 45 -13.98 16.02 3.96
C ASP A 45 -13.46 14.67 3.44
N SER A 46 -14.37 13.71 3.29
CA SER A 46 -14.02 12.36 2.82
C SER A 46 -13.40 12.35 1.42
N THR A 47 -13.74 13.29 0.53
CA THR A 47 -13.19 13.34 -0.83
C THR A 47 -11.69 13.63 -0.78
N LEU A 48 -11.29 14.66 -0.03
CA LEU A 48 -9.87 15.00 0.14
C LEU A 48 -9.14 13.91 0.95
N TYR A 49 -9.77 13.34 1.97
CA TYR A 49 -9.17 12.22 2.71
C TYR A 49 -8.86 11.03 1.79
N HIS A 50 -9.82 10.61 0.96
CA HIS A 50 -9.62 9.48 0.04
C HIS A 50 -8.59 9.78 -1.04
N TYR A 51 -8.52 11.02 -1.53
CA TYR A 51 -7.48 11.49 -2.44
C TYR A 51 -6.08 11.35 -1.81
N ILE A 52 -5.88 11.86 -0.59
CA ILE A 52 -4.59 11.77 0.11
C ILE A 52 -4.20 10.31 0.39
N GLU A 53 -5.17 9.49 0.77
CA GLU A 53 -4.94 8.09 1.12
C GLU A 53 -4.60 7.23 -0.11
N ASN A 54 -5.30 7.44 -1.23
CA ASN A 54 -5.28 6.53 -2.38
C ASN A 54 -4.64 7.12 -3.64
N GLU A 55 -4.03 8.30 -3.56
CA GLU A 55 -3.22 8.87 -4.63
C GLU A 55 -1.81 9.21 -4.15
N LEU A 56 -0.90 9.37 -5.11
CA LEU A 56 0.44 9.92 -4.91
C LEU A 56 0.59 11.20 -5.73
N LEU A 57 -0.38 12.11 -5.57
CA LEU A 57 -0.50 13.37 -6.31
C LEU A 57 -0.35 14.59 -5.39
N GLU A 58 -0.29 15.78 -6.00
CA GLU A 58 0.00 17.02 -5.28
C GLU A 58 -1.10 17.38 -4.25
N LEU A 59 -0.66 17.67 -3.03
CA LEU A 59 -1.52 18.14 -1.96
C LEU A 59 -1.94 19.62 -2.20
N PRO A 60 -3.11 20.03 -1.70
CA PRO A 60 -3.54 21.42 -1.79
C PRO A 60 -2.49 22.37 -1.18
N GLN A 61 -2.07 23.40 -1.92
CA GLN A 61 -1.02 24.33 -1.47
C GLN A 61 -1.33 24.97 -0.11
N LYS A 62 -2.59 25.36 0.10
CA LYS A 62 -3.04 25.90 1.39
C LYS A 62 -2.89 24.90 2.55
N MET A 63 -3.10 23.60 2.30
CA MET A 63 -2.87 22.56 3.32
C MET A 63 -1.39 22.49 3.70
N LEU A 64 -0.50 22.55 2.70
CA LEU A 64 0.95 22.58 2.93
C LEU A 64 1.36 23.81 3.75
N GLU A 65 0.84 25.00 3.43
CA GLU A 65 1.03 26.22 4.23
C GLU A 65 0.53 26.06 5.67
N ASP A 66 -0.62 25.42 5.85
CA ASP A 66 -1.25 25.19 7.15
C ASP A 66 -0.47 24.18 8.03
N VAL A 67 0.36 23.31 7.46
CA VAL A 67 1.17 22.32 8.22
C VAL A 67 2.67 22.61 8.20
N HIS A 68 3.12 23.57 7.39
CA HIS A 68 4.52 23.90 7.19
C HIS A 68 5.26 24.13 8.51
N HIS A 69 6.32 23.35 8.74
CA HIS A 69 7.19 23.45 9.92
C HIS A 69 6.49 23.32 11.27
N LYS A 70 5.31 22.67 11.34
CA LYS A 70 4.53 22.53 12.57
C LYS A 70 4.62 21.16 13.24
N ALA A 71 5.25 20.18 12.58
CA ALA A 71 5.51 18.85 13.11
C ALA A 71 6.96 18.65 13.54
N TYR A 72 7.15 17.79 14.54
CA TYR A 72 8.44 17.46 15.12
C TYR A 72 8.54 15.96 15.33
N ILE A 73 9.63 15.36 14.86
CA ILE A 73 9.97 13.96 15.09
C ILE A 73 11.11 13.85 16.09
N ARG A 74 11.10 12.77 16.87
CA ARG A 74 12.15 12.48 17.85
C ARG A 74 13.10 11.41 17.30
N LYS A 75 14.35 11.78 17.07
CA LYS A 75 15.41 10.87 16.59
C LYS A 75 16.65 11.03 17.47
N ASN A 76 17.15 9.95 18.08
CA ASN A 76 18.34 9.96 18.93
C ASN A 76 18.33 11.05 20.04
N HIS A 77 17.18 11.25 20.69
CA HIS A 77 16.94 12.31 21.68
C HIS A 77 16.96 13.75 21.13
N GLU A 78 17.16 13.96 19.84
CA GLU A 78 17.01 15.24 19.18
C GLU A 78 15.58 15.40 18.64
N ARG A 79 15.11 16.65 18.64
CA ARG A 79 13.82 17.05 18.10
C ARG A 79 14.04 17.67 16.73
N LEU A 80 13.64 16.98 15.67
CA LEU A 80 13.83 17.41 14.28
C LEU A 80 12.52 17.93 13.72
N GLN A 81 12.50 19.18 13.25
CA GLN A 81 11.34 19.79 12.62
C GLN A 81 11.13 19.20 11.22
N GLN A 82 9.89 18.84 10.91
CA GLN A 82 9.50 18.33 9.59
C GLN A 82 8.92 19.47 8.75
N GLU A 83 9.13 19.43 7.43
CA GLU A 83 8.65 20.48 6.53
C GLU A 83 7.12 20.39 6.35
N TYR A 84 6.61 19.25 5.88
CA TYR A 84 5.18 18.97 5.79
C TYR A 84 4.87 17.57 6.34
N CYS A 85 4.52 17.51 7.62
CA CYS A 85 4.06 16.29 8.27
C CYS A 85 2.83 16.60 9.12
N PHE A 86 1.80 15.76 8.98
CA PHE A 86 0.49 15.98 9.60
C PHE A 86 -0.29 14.68 9.73
N VAL A 87 -1.31 14.68 10.59
CA VAL A 87 -2.34 13.64 10.64
C VAL A 87 -3.62 14.22 10.06
N VAL A 88 -4.26 13.49 9.17
CA VAL A 88 -5.52 13.87 8.54
C VAL A 88 -6.62 12.84 8.83
N THR A 89 -7.83 13.34 9.04
CA THR A 89 -9.03 12.51 9.26
C THR A 89 -10.26 13.15 8.63
N ASP A 90 -11.19 12.33 8.14
CA ASP A 90 -12.54 12.75 7.76
C ASP A 90 -13.60 12.46 8.85
N GLY A 91 -13.16 11.94 10.00
CA GLY A 91 -14.00 11.43 11.08
C GLY A 91 -14.36 9.95 10.97
N LYS A 92 -13.92 9.25 9.92
CA LYS A 92 -14.08 7.79 9.75
C LYS A 92 -12.74 7.07 9.54
N GLY A 93 -11.84 7.69 8.78
CA GLY A 93 -10.48 7.22 8.54
C GLY A 93 -9.45 8.17 9.15
N ILE A 94 -8.27 7.65 9.43
CA ILE A 94 -7.12 8.41 9.96
C ILE A 94 -5.86 7.94 9.24
N ILE A 95 -5.03 8.89 8.83
CA ILE A 95 -3.72 8.62 8.25
C ILE A 95 -2.72 9.71 8.63
N ALA A 96 -1.51 9.32 9.00
CA ALA A 96 -0.37 10.20 9.16
C ALA A 96 0.37 10.29 7.82
N ILE A 97 0.77 11.51 7.46
CA ILE A 97 1.45 11.85 6.22
C ILE A 97 2.76 12.56 6.53
N ASP A 98 3.80 12.22 5.78
CA ASP A 98 5.03 12.99 5.66
C ASP A 98 5.38 13.08 4.17
N THR A 99 5.60 14.30 3.68
CA THR A 99 5.93 14.51 2.26
C THR A 99 7.42 14.47 1.99
N ILE A 100 8.27 14.39 3.02
CA ILE A 100 9.74 14.47 2.89
C ILE A 100 10.18 15.75 2.15
N GLY A 101 9.46 16.85 2.35
CA GLY A 101 9.73 18.15 1.73
C GLY A 101 9.17 18.34 0.31
N TYR A 102 8.51 17.33 -0.25
CA TYR A 102 7.76 17.46 -1.50
C TYR A 102 6.34 17.98 -1.27
N ASN A 103 5.60 18.20 -2.35
CA ASN A 103 4.16 18.53 -2.32
C ASN A 103 3.25 17.30 -2.45
N VAL A 104 3.79 16.07 -2.39
CA VAL A 104 3.06 14.81 -2.55
C VAL A 104 3.16 13.95 -1.27
N PRO A 105 2.15 13.12 -0.93
CA PRO A 105 2.14 12.34 0.31
C PRO A 105 3.03 11.08 0.22
N ILE A 106 4.35 11.24 0.22
CA ILE A 106 5.33 10.17 0.00
C ILE A 106 5.28 9.07 1.07
N ARG A 107 5.21 9.46 2.35
CA ARG A 107 5.18 8.55 3.49
C ARG A 107 3.80 8.57 4.13
N LYS A 108 3.23 7.38 4.31
CA LYS A 108 1.91 7.18 4.91
C LYS A 108 2.01 6.22 6.09
N SER A 109 1.25 6.45 7.16
CA SER A 109 1.16 5.53 8.30
C SER A 109 -0.24 5.52 8.90
N ARG A 110 -0.69 4.35 9.37
CA ARG A 110 -1.82 4.28 10.31
C ARG A 110 -1.35 4.59 11.72
N LEU A 111 -2.28 4.88 12.62
CA LEU A 111 -1.96 5.09 14.03
C LEU A 111 -2.24 3.83 14.84
N ILE A 112 -1.73 3.78 16.07
CA ILE A 112 -2.12 2.71 17.01
C ILE A 112 -3.54 2.98 17.55
N PRO A 113 -4.31 1.96 17.95
CA PRO A 113 -5.73 2.13 18.31
C PRO A 113 -6.01 3.19 19.39
N ARG A 114 -5.11 3.34 20.36
CA ARG A 114 -5.23 4.37 21.40
C ARG A 114 -5.12 5.79 20.82
N GLN A 115 -4.24 6.02 19.87
CA GLN A 115 -4.07 7.31 19.20
C GLN A 115 -5.22 7.59 18.24
N GLU A 116 -5.74 6.56 17.56
CA GLU A 116 -6.96 6.69 16.74
C GLU A 116 -8.16 7.16 17.58
N GLN A 117 -8.37 6.54 18.74
CA GLN A 117 -9.43 6.95 19.68
C GLN A 117 -9.28 8.42 20.10
N MET A 118 -8.06 8.85 20.44
CA MET A 118 -7.79 10.25 20.79
C MET A 118 -8.11 11.21 19.64
N VAL A 119 -7.79 10.83 18.39
CA VAL A 119 -8.13 11.63 17.21
C VAL A 119 -9.64 11.81 17.10
N TYR A 120 -10.42 10.72 17.18
CA TYR A 120 -11.88 10.79 17.07
C TYR A 120 -12.49 11.71 18.14
N GLU A 121 -12.02 11.62 19.38
CA GLU A 121 -12.45 12.49 20.48
C GLU A 121 -12.11 13.96 20.22
N MET A 122 -10.90 14.24 19.71
CA MET A 122 -10.47 15.61 19.42
C MET A 122 -11.23 16.26 18.25
N VAL A 123 -11.69 15.47 17.27
CA VAL A 123 -12.36 16.00 16.07
C VAL A 123 -13.89 15.93 16.11
N GLU A 124 -14.49 15.37 17.16
CA GLU A 124 -15.93 15.12 17.27
C GLU A 124 -16.77 16.37 16.92
N ASN A 125 -16.40 17.53 17.49
CA ASN A 125 -17.11 18.80 17.32
C ASN A 125 -16.39 19.81 16.41
N VAL A 126 -15.36 19.37 15.70
CA VAL A 126 -14.58 20.21 14.79
C VAL A 126 -15.21 20.18 13.40
N GLN A 127 -15.33 21.33 12.76
CA GLN A 127 -15.77 21.39 11.35
C GLN A 127 -14.62 21.02 10.43
N ALA A 128 -14.93 20.28 9.35
CA ALA A 128 -13.95 19.96 8.34
C ALA A 128 -13.44 21.23 7.65
N GLU A 129 -12.12 21.37 7.56
CA GLU A 129 -11.45 22.40 6.79
C GLU A 129 -11.63 22.12 5.31
N LYS A 130 -11.85 23.18 4.53
CA LYS A 130 -12.02 23.10 3.08
C LYS A 130 -10.76 23.57 2.39
N TYR A 131 -10.22 22.70 1.55
CA TYR A 131 -9.09 22.98 0.68
C TYR A 131 -9.53 22.85 -0.77
N GLU A 132 -9.12 23.80 -1.60
CA GLU A 132 -9.36 23.73 -3.04
C GLU A 132 -8.30 22.82 -3.67
N PHE A 133 -8.74 21.80 -4.39
CA PHE A 133 -7.88 20.88 -5.13
C PHE A 133 -8.59 20.41 -6.39
N GLN A 134 -7.79 20.10 -7.42
CA GLN A 134 -8.31 19.59 -8.68
C GLN A 134 -8.32 18.06 -8.60
N VAL A 135 -9.51 17.49 -8.46
CA VAL A 135 -9.73 16.07 -8.74
C VAL A 135 -9.98 15.98 -10.23
N GLU A 136 -9.01 15.50 -10.99
CA GLU A 136 -9.32 15.03 -12.33
C GLU A 136 -10.28 13.85 -12.17
N GLU A 137 -11.47 13.90 -12.78
CA GLU A 137 -12.47 12.80 -12.73
C GLU A 137 -12.02 11.54 -13.50
N MET A 138 -10.72 11.30 -13.60
CA MET A 138 -10.20 10.10 -14.23
C MET A 138 -10.43 8.93 -13.29
N GLU A 139 -11.25 7.97 -13.72
CA GLU A 139 -11.31 6.67 -13.08
C GLU A 139 -9.88 6.10 -13.03
N LYS A 140 -9.40 5.82 -11.82
CA LYS A 140 -8.07 5.29 -11.60
C LYS A 140 -7.87 4.00 -12.40
N GLU A 141 -6.93 4.02 -13.34
CA GLU A 141 -6.60 2.84 -14.12
C GLU A 141 -5.82 1.85 -13.26
N HIS A 142 -6.42 0.68 -13.04
CA HIS A 142 -5.76 -0.42 -12.34
C HIS A 142 -5.05 -1.35 -13.32
N HIS A 143 -3.79 -1.67 -13.05
CA HIS A 143 -2.99 -2.61 -13.84
C HIS A 143 -2.41 -3.71 -12.94
N ILE A 144 -1.76 -4.71 -13.54
CA ILE A 144 -1.22 -5.87 -12.79
C ILE A 144 -0.29 -5.49 -11.63
N LEU A 145 0.47 -4.39 -11.77
CA LEU A 145 1.37 -3.90 -10.73
C LEU A 145 0.73 -2.85 -9.78
N SER A 146 -0.44 -2.31 -10.11
CA SER A 146 -1.25 -1.45 -9.23
C SER A 146 -2.70 -1.98 -9.22
N PRO A 147 -2.93 -3.16 -8.61
CA PRO A 147 -4.21 -3.84 -8.68
C PRO A 147 -5.30 -3.05 -7.95
N SER A 148 -6.55 -3.28 -8.34
CA SER A 148 -7.68 -2.64 -7.69
C SER A 148 -7.77 -3.05 -6.22
N PRO A 149 -8.23 -2.16 -5.33
CA PRO A 149 -8.44 -2.48 -3.92
C PRO A 149 -9.31 -3.73 -3.71
N PHE A 150 -10.29 -3.96 -4.60
CA PHE A 150 -11.16 -5.14 -4.54
C PHE A 150 -10.40 -6.46 -4.58
N ILE A 151 -9.28 -6.53 -5.30
CA ILE A 151 -8.43 -7.73 -5.45
C ILE A 151 -7.57 -7.99 -4.21
N MET A 152 -7.26 -6.91 -3.47
CA MET A 152 -6.33 -6.90 -2.33
C MET A 152 -7.05 -6.96 -0.99
N ASN A 153 -8.35 -6.64 -0.96
CA ASN A 153 -9.17 -6.65 0.25
C ASN A 153 -9.26 -8.05 0.87
N GLY A 154 -9.13 -8.10 2.20
CA GLY A 154 -9.23 -9.35 2.98
C GLY A 154 -7.92 -10.15 3.05
N LEU A 155 -6.89 -9.77 2.29
CA LEU A 155 -5.56 -10.36 2.39
C LEU A 155 -4.84 -9.79 3.61
N THR A 156 -4.10 -10.63 4.33
CA THR A 156 -3.09 -10.20 5.30
C THR A 156 -1.94 -9.48 4.60
N ARG A 157 -1.16 -8.67 5.33
CA ARG A 157 0.07 -8.03 4.83
C ARG A 157 0.96 -9.01 4.05
N LYS A 158 1.22 -10.20 4.62
CA LYS A 158 2.04 -11.22 3.95
C LYS A 158 1.43 -11.65 2.61
N GLU A 159 0.14 -11.94 2.58
CA GLU A 159 -0.54 -12.36 1.36
C GLU A 159 -0.57 -11.24 0.31
N ARG A 160 -0.72 -9.97 0.72
CA ARG A 160 -0.60 -8.81 -0.20
C ARG A 160 0.79 -8.73 -0.83
N GLN A 161 1.84 -8.86 -0.02
CA GLN A 161 3.23 -8.82 -0.50
C GLN A 161 3.54 -9.99 -1.46
N LEU A 162 3.14 -11.22 -1.09
CA LEU A 162 3.31 -12.38 -1.96
C LEU A 162 2.46 -12.31 -3.24
N LYS A 163 1.28 -11.69 -3.18
CA LYS A 163 0.46 -11.43 -4.37
C LYS A 163 1.11 -10.41 -5.30
N GLN A 164 1.65 -9.31 -4.77
CA GLN A 164 2.42 -8.36 -5.57
C GLN A 164 3.61 -9.04 -6.24
N LEU A 165 4.35 -9.88 -5.51
CA LEU A 165 5.44 -10.67 -6.07
C LEU A 165 4.98 -11.61 -7.19
N LEU A 166 3.85 -12.30 -7.01
CA LEU A 166 3.25 -13.14 -8.04
C LEU A 166 2.89 -12.32 -9.29
N PHE A 167 2.29 -11.14 -9.10
CA PHE A 167 1.92 -10.24 -10.20
C PHE A 167 3.15 -9.70 -10.95
N MET A 168 4.23 -9.38 -10.25
CA MET A 168 5.52 -9.02 -10.87
C MET A 168 6.08 -10.17 -11.71
N ALA A 169 6.02 -11.41 -11.19
CA ALA A 169 6.47 -12.58 -11.92
C ALA A 169 5.61 -12.88 -13.16
N LEU A 170 4.28 -12.72 -13.06
CA LEU A 170 3.35 -12.90 -14.18
C LEU A 170 3.49 -11.81 -15.25
N ASP A 171 3.79 -10.58 -14.86
CA ASP A 171 4.08 -9.46 -15.77
C ASP A 171 5.39 -9.69 -16.54
N GLN A 172 6.44 -10.15 -15.84
CA GLN A 172 7.68 -10.56 -16.49
C GLN A 172 7.44 -11.73 -17.45
N LEU A 173 6.67 -12.73 -17.05
CA LEU A 173 6.29 -13.86 -17.90
C LEU A 173 5.53 -13.38 -19.15
N HIS A 174 4.62 -12.39 -19.03
CA HIS A 174 3.93 -11.76 -20.17
C HIS A 174 4.91 -11.15 -21.17
N THR A 175 5.94 -10.49 -20.65
CA THR A 175 6.94 -9.77 -21.44
C THR A 175 7.81 -10.71 -22.28
N THR A 176 8.06 -11.94 -21.82
CA THR A 176 8.86 -12.93 -22.58
C THR A 176 8.20 -13.37 -23.89
N LYS A 177 6.87 -13.28 -23.99
CA LYS A 177 6.07 -13.82 -25.11
C LYS A 177 6.36 -15.30 -25.42
N ASN A 178 6.78 -16.06 -24.41
CA ASN A 178 7.15 -17.46 -24.56
C ASN A 178 5.93 -18.38 -24.38
N THR A 179 5.35 -18.84 -25.49
CA THR A 179 4.17 -19.71 -25.50
C THR A 179 4.41 -21.06 -24.81
N ALA A 180 5.59 -21.64 -24.92
CA ALA A 180 5.87 -22.92 -24.25
C ALA A 180 5.89 -22.77 -22.73
N GLU A 181 6.46 -21.67 -22.25
CA GLU A 181 6.59 -21.37 -20.83
C GLU A 181 5.25 -21.03 -20.18
N ILE A 182 4.42 -20.18 -20.82
CA ILE A 182 3.07 -19.89 -20.27
C ILE A 182 2.18 -21.14 -20.25
N ARG A 183 2.30 -22.04 -21.24
CA ARG A 183 1.58 -23.33 -21.24
C ARG A 183 2.02 -24.22 -20.08
N TYR A 184 3.31 -24.25 -19.78
CA TYR A 184 3.86 -24.97 -18.63
C TYR A 184 3.26 -24.43 -17.33
N TRP A 185 3.36 -23.12 -17.10
CA TRP A 185 2.84 -22.49 -15.88
C TRP A 185 1.33 -22.61 -15.73
N PHE A 186 0.57 -22.50 -16.83
CA PHE A 186 -0.87 -22.75 -16.78
C PHE A 186 -1.16 -24.21 -16.42
N THR A 187 -0.37 -25.18 -16.91
CA THR A 187 -0.55 -26.59 -16.55
C THR A 187 -0.19 -26.85 -15.09
N GLU A 188 0.82 -26.19 -14.55
CA GLU A 188 1.16 -26.24 -13.12
C GLU A 188 0.02 -25.67 -12.26
N TRP A 189 -0.68 -24.65 -12.75
CA TRP A 189 -1.85 -24.10 -12.11
C TRP A 189 -3.07 -25.02 -12.25
N ASP A 190 -3.46 -25.40 -13.46
CA ASP A 190 -4.58 -26.32 -13.70
C ASP A 190 -4.12 -27.51 -14.57
N PRO A 191 -3.70 -28.62 -13.93
CA PRO A 191 -3.27 -29.82 -14.64
C PRO A 191 -4.36 -30.41 -15.53
N SER A 192 -5.64 -30.18 -15.21
CA SER A 192 -6.76 -30.70 -15.98
C SER A 192 -6.93 -30.00 -17.34
N ALA A 193 -6.39 -28.78 -17.48
CA ALA A 193 -6.46 -27.98 -18.70
C ALA A 193 -5.37 -28.31 -19.73
N TYR A 194 -4.46 -29.25 -19.46
CA TYR A 194 -3.31 -29.56 -20.32
C TYR A 194 -3.70 -29.71 -21.80
N GLY A 195 -4.72 -30.51 -22.10
CA GLY A 195 -5.16 -30.76 -23.48
C GLY A 195 -5.70 -29.52 -24.19
N MET A 196 -6.38 -28.62 -23.47
CA MET A 196 -6.93 -27.38 -24.02
C MET A 196 -5.82 -26.37 -24.31
N VAL A 197 -4.89 -26.20 -23.36
CA VAL A 197 -3.82 -25.18 -23.38
C VAL A 197 -2.82 -25.40 -24.52
N GLN A 198 -2.61 -26.64 -24.97
CA GLN A 198 -1.71 -26.93 -26.11
C GLN A 198 -2.14 -26.24 -27.42
N HIS A 199 -3.42 -25.88 -27.54
CA HIS A 199 -4.00 -25.29 -28.75
C HIS A 199 -4.38 -23.82 -28.59
N MET A 200 -4.13 -23.22 -27.42
CA MET A 200 -4.42 -21.81 -27.16
C MET A 200 -3.25 -20.91 -27.57
N GLU A 201 -3.58 -19.67 -27.93
CA GLU A 201 -2.62 -18.61 -28.19
C GLU A 201 -2.06 -18.05 -26.88
N PHE A 202 -0.88 -17.42 -26.96
CA PHE A 202 -0.16 -16.91 -25.80
C PHE A 202 -1.02 -16.00 -24.91
N GLU A 203 -1.67 -14.99 -25.53
CA GLU A 203 -2.46 -13.98 -24.82
C GLU A 203 -3.68 -14.60 -24.13
N ASP A 204 -4.33 -15.60 -24.74
CA ASP A 204 -5.49 -16.27 -24.16
C ASP A 204 -5.09 -17.07 -22.90
N ILE A 205 -3.94 -17.76 -22.95
CA ILE A 205 -3.44 -18.55 -21.81
C ILE A 205 -3.04 -17.60 -20.69
N TRP A 206 -2.32 -16.51 -21.02
CA TRP A 206 -1.88 -15.55 -20.02
C TRP A 206 -3.06 -14.84 -19.34
N ALA A 207 -4.03 -14.35 -20.12
CA ALA A 207 -5.22 -13.70 -19.58
C ALA A 207 -5.99 -14.63 -18.65
N LYS A 208 -6.14 -15.91 -19.03
CA LYS A 208 -6.79 -16.90 -18.18
C LYS A 208 -6.01 -17.19 -16.90
N LEU A 209 -4.68 -17.35 -16.98
CA LEU A 209 -3.83 -17.55 -15.80
C LEU A 209 -3.95 -16.38 -14.83
N TYR A 210 -3.84 -15.16 -15.36
CA TYR A 210 -3.92 -13.95 -14.56
C TYR A 210 -5.28 -13.81 -13.88
N GLU A 211 -6.40 -13.98 -14.60
CA GLU A 211 -7.74 -13.87 -14.01
C GLU A 211 -7.99 -14.94 -12.93
N GLU A 212 -7.46 -16.16 -13.10
CA GLU A 212 -7.57 -17.19 -12.07
C GLU A 212 -6.69 -16.91 -10.85
N ALA A 213 -5.47 -16.38 -11.03
CA ALA A 213 -4.53 -16.04 -9.96
C ALA A 213 -4.87 -14.72 -9.23
N LYS A 214 -5.76 -13.91 -9.82
CA LYS A 214 -6.15 -12.60 -9.29
C LYS A 214 -7.03 -12.73 -8.06
N THR A 215 -7.94 -13.71 -8.02
CA THR A 215 -8.98 -13.78 -6.99
C THR A 215 -8.52 -14.49 -5.72
N GLY A 216 -8.54 -13.78 -4.58
CA GLY A 216 -8.20 -14.34 -3.27
C GLY A 216 -6.72 -14.70 -3.12
N TRP A 217 -6.40 -15.50 -2.11
CA TRP A 217 -5.07 -16.08 -1.93
C TRP A 217 -5.23 -17.45 -1.28
N SER A 218 -4.48 -18.44 -1.77
CA SER A 218 -4.57 -19.83 -1.31
C SER A 218 -3.22 -20.52 -1.44
N GLU A 219 -3.10 -21.72 -0.88
CA GLU A 219 -1.88 -22.53 -1.02
C GLU A 219 -1.46 -22.73 -2.49
N LYS A 220 -2.43 -22.79 -3.41
CA LYS A 220 -2.18 -22.86 -4.85
C LYS A 220 -1.42 -21.62 -5.37
N HIS A 221 -1.76 -20.44 -4.89
CA HIS A 221 -1.08 -19.19 -5.23
C HIS A 221 0.34 -19.18 -4.65
N GLU A 222 0.49 -19.62 -3.40
CA GLU A 222 1.79 -19.71 -2.73
C GLU A 222 2.73 -20.67 -3.47
N GLN A 223 2.25 -21.86 -3.85
CA GLN A 223 3.03 -22.84 -4.62
C GLN A 223 3.39 -22.33 -6.02
N LEU A 224 2.45 -21.67 -6.74
CA LEU A 224 2.73 -21.09 -8.05
C LEU A 224 3.80 -19.99 -7.93
N CYS A 225 3.64 -19.08 -6.97
CA CYS A 225 4.58 -17.99 -6.72
C CYS A 225 5.97 -18.54 -6.38
N GLU A 226 6.08 -19.48 -5.42
CA GLU A 226 7.36 -20.10 -5.03
C GLU A 226 8.11 -20.69 -6.24
N ARG A 227 7.38 -21.36 -7.15
CA ARG A 227 7.99 -21.97 -8.33
C ARG A 227 8.36 -20.95 -9.39
N LEU A 228 7.53 -19.93 -9.63
CA LEU A 228 7.77 -18.87 -10.62
C LEU A 228 8.99 -18.02 -10.28
N VAL A 229 9.21 -17.74 -8.99
CA VAL A 229 10.33 -16.90 -8.55
C VAL A 229 11.67 -17.63 -8.55
N LYS A 230 11.66 -18.97 -8.53
CA LYS A 230 12.89 -19.78 -8.51
C LYS A 230 13.75 -19.52 -9.74
N GLY A 231 15.05 -19.32 -9.52
CA GLY A 231 16.03 -18.95 -10.54
C GLY A 231 16.08 -17.46 -10.85
N GLN A 232 15.27 -16.63 -10.21
CA GLN A 232 15.26 -15.17 -10.37
C GLN A 232 15.74 -14.50 -9.08
N PRO A 233 17.03 -14.14 -8.96
CA PRO A 233 17.64 -13.74 -7.67
C PRO A 233 16.91 -12.59 -6.96
N PHE A 234 16.34 -11.66 -7.72
CA PHE A 234 15.57 -10.55 -7.16
C PHE A 234 14.25 -11.02 -6.53
N PHE A 235 13.49 -11.87 -7.21
CA PHE A 235 12.21 -12.37 -6.69
C PHE A 235 12.40 -13.40 -5.57
N GLU A 236 13.44 -14.24 -5.65
CA GLU A 236 13.79 -15.16 -4.56
C GLU A 236 14.05 -14.40 -3.25
N LYS A 237 14.78 -13.28 -3.33
CA LYS A 237 15.05 -12.44 -2.16
C LYS A 237 13.76 -11.87 -1.54
N LEU A 238 12.82 -11.40 -2.36
CA LEU A 238 11.53 -10.89 -1.87
C LEU A 238 10.69 -12.01 -1.23
N TRP A 239 10.70 -13.20 -1.85
CA TRP A 239 10.05 -14.39 -1.32
C TRP A 239 10.62 -14.81 0.04
N GLU A 240 11.95 -14.83 0.17
CA GLU A 240 12.64 -15.17 1.41
C GLU A 240 12.32 -14.17 2.53
N MET A 241 12.36 -12.87 2.26
CA MET A 241 12.03 -11.82 3.24
C MET A 241 10.64 -12.02 3.87
N GLU A 242 9.63 -12.37 3.05
CA GLU A 242 8.26 -12.60 3.52
C GLU A 242 8.06 -13.96 4.22
N ASN A 243 8.98 -14.90 4.04
CA ASN A 243 8.94 -16.22 4.66
C ASN A 243 9.79 -16.35 5.92
N GLU A 244 10.95 -15.70 5.99
CA GLU A 244 11.84 -15.68 7.15
C GLU A 244 11.18 -15.03 8.37
N GLN A 245 10.27 -14.08 8.15
CA GLN A 245 9.47 -13.48 9.22
C GLN A 245 8.58 -14.46 9.99
N LYS A 246 8.42 -15.71 9.52
CA LYS A 246 7.73 -16.78 10.28
C LYS A 246 8.59 -17.40 11.40
N VAL A 247 9.86 -17.03 11.55
CA VAL A 247 10.78 -17.62 12.54
C VAL A 247 11.13 -16.59 13.62
N ASN A 248 10.21 -16.31 14.57
CA ASN A 248 10.49 -15.77 15.93
C ASN A 248 9.23 -15.63 16.81
#